data_AF-A0A010JLB3-F1
#
_entry.id   AF-A0A010JLB3-F1
#
_cell.length_a   1.000
_cell.length_b   1.000
_cell.length_c   1.000
_cell.angle_alpha   90.00
_cell.angle_beta   90.00
_cell.angle_gamma   90.00
#
_symmetry.space_group_name_H-M   'P 1'
#
loop_
_entity.id
_entity.type
_entity.pdbx_description
1 polymer ?
#
loop_
_entity_poly.entity_id
_entity_poly.type
_entity_poly.pdbx_seq_one_letter_code
_entity_poly.pdbx_strand_id
1 'polypeptide(L)'
;MNLLKRLTLCLLTTVSFSACSNVEKEQEGIKVIDYSNPKKVCFGRIELTVPKETQVEYSNFNYNGSNIEVDESIKTYEAYQKLINDKIQYLKHEPHETEGVLLKQEMQGPVNQAGRSVSHVIVYRPTEYTVEGYEIYGYLYLSPGRLLVLKSGADNDLLNEAIEDIKQTLKNIKIRSTKGEEQAGLCWKDFFILDDMSKNIPFGGGYLHFKFPSYPQVRADVEHRVTYDSDLHLIELMKKNQQELPAIVKTLMSIENLREHKKIINGLAGEEVLNHMSRRGHFERGYEVGEWQYLGTLDNHNDPYIQFSFDSADMVRPDDPLNSTISQKEALQLNDFILNSIQITPNNKKEK
;
A
#
# COMPACT_ATOMS: atom_id res chain seq x y z
N MET A 1 -44.11 64.81 43.28
CA MET A 1 -43.80 65.02 44.71
C MET A 1 -43.42 63.66 45.30
N ASN A 2 -42.43 63.61 46.20
CA ASN A 2 -41.82 62.43 46.84
C ASN A 2 -42.81 61.28 47.16
N LEU A 3 -42.46 60.00 47.09
CA LEU A 3 -41.50 59.29 47.97
C LEU A 3 -41.07 57.95 47.29
N LEU A 4 -39.76 57.61 47.23
CA LEU A 4 -39.04 56.65 48.11
C LEU A 4 -39.48 55.17 47.99
N LYS A 5 -38.60 54.13 47.98
CA LYS A 5 -37.11 54.02 47.98
C LYS A 5 -36.71 52.53 47.90
N ARG A 6 -35.47 52.21 47.47
CA ARG A 6 -34.75 50.89 47.64
C ARG A 6 -35.37 49.71 46.83
N LEU A 7 -34.72 48.63 46.38
CA LEU A 7 -33.32 48.15 46.19
C LEU A 7 -33.39 47.00 45.11
N THR A 8 -32.37 46.38 44.49
CA THR A 8 -30.91 46.36 44.68
C THR A 8 -30.13 46.22 43.36
N LEU A 9 -29.03 46.96 43.27
CA LEU A 9 -27.77 46.74 42.54
C LEU A 9 -27.39 45.28 42.16
N CYS A 10 -27.03 45.06 40.89
CA CYS A 10 -25.95 44.13 40.50
C CYS A 10 -25.27 44.62 39.21
N LEU A 11 -24.01 45.05 39.33
CA LEU A 11 -23.15 45.30 38.18
C LEU A 11 -22.72 43.96 37.58
N LEU A 12 -22.82 43.81 36.26
CA LEU A 12 -21.97 42.90 35.51
C LEU A 12 -21.30 43.67 34.37
N THR A 13 -20.07 44.07 34.63
CA THR A 13 -19.15 44.59 33.63
C THR A 13 -18.73 43.45 32.70
N THR A 14 -19.28 43.40 31.49
CA THR A 14 -18.73 42.54 30.43
C THR A 14 -17.39 43.11 29.98
N VAL A 15 -16.31 42.51 30.47
CA VAL A 15 -14.94 42.85 30.04
C VAL A 15 -14.78 42.39 28.59
N SER A 16 -14.68 43.36 27.68
CA SER A 16 -14.35 43.11 26.28
C SER A 16 -12.90 42.62 26.17
N PHE A 17 -12.70 41.30 26.25
CA PHE A 17 -11.45 40.68 25.83
C PHE A 17 -11.35 40.72 24.30
N SER A 18 -10.84 41.83 23.78
CA SER A 18 -10.25 41.89 22.44
C SER A 18 -8.95 41.08 22.43
N ALA A 19 -9.09 39.76 22.49
CA ALA A 19 -8.00 38.83 22.23
C ALA A 19 -7.75 38.84 20.72
N CYS A 20 -6.82 39.69 20.28
CA CYS A 20 -6.19 39.54 18.98
C CYS A 20 -5.36 38.25 19.00
N SER A 21 -6.00 37.11 18.73
CA SER A 21 -5.28 35.95 18.27
C SER A 21 -4.59 36.34 16.96
N ASN A 22 -3.26 36.34 16.97
CA ASN A 22 -2.48 36.26 15.74
C ASN A 22 -2.78 34.90 15.12
N VAL A 23 -3.89 34.82 14.38
CA VAL A 23 -4.03 33.86 13.31
C VAL A 23 -2.92 34.23 12.33
N GLU A 24 -1.82 33.48 12.36
CA GLU A 24 -0.91 33.46 11.23
C GLU A 24 -1.78 33.20 10.00
N LYS A 25 -1.79 34.17 9.08
CA LYS A 25 -2.35 33.92 7.76
C LYS A 25 -1.45 32.87 7.11
N GLU A 26 -1.80 31.60 7.27
CA GLU A 26 -1.52 30.63 6.23
C GLU A 26 -1.94 31.30 4.92
N GLN A 27 -0.99 31.38 3.99
CA GLN A 27 -1.30 31.87 2.66
C GLN A 27 -2.21 30.82 2.01
N GLU A 28 -3.52 31.03 2.07
CA GLU A 28 -4.54 30.36 1.27
C GLU A 28 -4.37 30.72 -0.23
N GLY A 29 -3.18 30.47 -0.76
CA GLY A 29 -3.05 30.12 -2.16
C GLY A 29 -3.65 28.74 -2.33
N ILE A 30 -4.55 28.58 -3.29
CA ILE A 30 -5.04 27.27 -3.72
C ILE A 30 -3.80 26.43 -4.05
N LYS A 31 -3.56 25.37 -3.28
CA LYS A 31 -2.42 24.47 -3.50
C LYS A 31 -2.77 23.60 -4.72
N VAL A 32 -2.38 24.08 -5.90
CA VAL A 32 -2.56 23.36 -7.16
C VAL A 32 -1.47 22.29 -7.27
N ILE A 33 -1.86 21.08 -7.62
CA ILE A 33 -0.94 19.98 -7.88
C ILE A 33 -0.01 20.32 -9.06
N ASP A 34 1.30 20.22 -8.85
CA ASP A 34 2.30 20.33 -9.91
C ASP A 34 2.44 19.00 -10.68
N TYR A 35 1.90 18.99 -11.90
CA TYR A 35 2.01 17.89 -12.86
C TYR A 35 3.28 17.95 -13.72
N SER A 36 4.10 19.01 -13.63
CA SER A 36 5.26 19.22 -14.52
C SER A 36 6.53 18.47 -14.08
N ASN A 37 6.64 18.15 -12.79
CA ASN A 37 7.80 17.47 -12.20
C ASN A 37 7.40 16.19 -11.43
N PRO A 38 6.68 15.24 -12.05
CA PRO A 38 6.15 14.07 -11.36
C PRO A 38 7.24 13.05 -11.04
N LYS A 39 6.91 12.07 -10.21
CA LYS A 39 7.79 10.94 -9.86
C LYS A 39 7.18 9.61 -10.29
N LYS A 40 8.05 8.67 -10.68
CA LYS A 40 7.65 7.29 -10.91
C LYS A 40 7.58 6.51 -9.60
N VAL A 41 6.52 5.73 -9.46
CA VAL A 41 6.31 4.73 -8.42
C VAL A 41 6.36 3.35 -9.09
N CYS A 42 6.87 2.35 -8.38
CA CYS A 42 7.05 0.99 -8.89
C CYS A 42 6.65 0.03 -7.78
N PHE A 43 5.77 -0.91 -8.10
CA PHE A 43 5.28 -1.91 -7.15
C PHE A 43 4.95 -3.21 -7.88
N GLY A 44 5.42 -4.34 -7.35
CA GLY A 44 5.27 -5.63 -8.03
C GLY A 44 5.88 -5.55 -9.42
N ARG A 45 5.08 -5.82 -10.47
CA ARG A 45 5.51 -5.75 -11.87
C ARG A 45 5.08 -4.46 -12.58
N ILE A 46 4.40 -3.53 -11.90
CA ILE A 46 3.88 -2.29 -12.50
C ILE A 46 4.71 -1.05 -12.12
N GLU A 47 4.74 -0.09 -13.04
CA GLU A 47 5.11 1.29 -12.74
C GLU A 47 3.98 2.24 -13.10
N LEU A 48 3.93 3.37 -12.41
CA LEU A 48 3.02 4.46 -12.65
C LEU A 48 3.66 5.79 -12.26
N THR A 49 3.03 6.88 -12.64
CA THR A 49 3.51 8.25 -12.43
C THR A 49 2.52 9.01 -11.55
N VAL A 50 3.03 9.62 -10.48
CA VAL A 50 2.24 10.41 -9.53
C VAL A 50 2.85 11.80 -9.38
N PRO A 51 2.07 12.81 -8.97
CA PRO A 51 2.61 14.11 -8.60
C PRO A 51 3.77 14.01 -7.59
N LYS A 52 4.67 14.99 -7.62
CA LYS A 52 5.86 14.97 -6.76
C LYS A 52 5.54 14.91 -5.27
N GLU A 53 4.49 15.64 -4.89
CA GLU A 53 4.00 15.76 -3.51
C GLU A 53 3.38 14.48 -2.96
N THR A 54 2.92 13.55 -3.82
CA THR A 54 2.16 12.38 -3.41
C THR A 54 2.92 11.54 -2.41
N GLN A 55 2.39 11.41 -1.20
CA GLN A 55 2.91 10.48 -0.21
C GLN A 55 2.45 9.07 -0.63
N VAL A 56 3.38 8.12 -0.65
CA VAL A 56 3.15 6.76 -1.13
C VAL A 56 3.38 5.80 0.02
N GLU A 57 2.32 5.15 0.45
CA GLU A 57 2.36 4.12 1.49
C GLU A 57 2.31 2.75 0.80
N TYR A 58 3.34 1.94 1.08
CA TYR A 58 3.48 0.59 0.53
C TYR A 58 2.98 -0.41 1.58
N SER A 59 2.03 -1.26 1.20
CA SER A 59 1.66 -2.44 1.97
C SER A 59 2.82 -3.45 2.12
N ASN A 60 2.58 -4.46 2.96
CA ASN A 60 3.44 -5.64 3.07
C ASN A 60 3.52 -6.37 1.72
N PHE A 61 4.67 -7.00 1.45
CA PHE A 61 4.95 -7.62 0.16
C PHE A 61 5.20 -9.11 0.36
N ASN A 62 4.38 -9.97 -0.25
CA ASN A 62 4.57 -11.42 -0.20
C ASN A 62 5.12 -11.94 -1.53
N TYR A 63 6.23 -12.68 -1.47
CA TYR A 63 6.86 -13.29 -2.64
C TYR A 63 7.39 -14.68 -2.30
N ASN A 64 7.07 -15.67 -3.13
CA ASN A 64 7.42 -17.08 -2.98
C ASN A 64 7.17 -17.61 -1.55
N GLY A 65 5.94 -17.43 -1.05
CA GLY A 65 5.53 -17.83 0.30
C GLY A 65 6.11 -16.98 1.45
N SER A 66 7.03 -16.05 1.17
CA SER A 66 7.69 -15.23 2.19
C SER A 66 7.09 -13.82 2.28
N ASN A 67 6.67 -13.41 3.48
CA ASN A 67 6.37 -12.01 3.79
C ASN A 67 7.68 -11.24 3.96
N ILE A 68 7.84 -10.14 3.22
CA ILE A 68 9.05 -9.31 3.23
C ILE A 68 8.76 -8.02 3.99
N GLU A 69 9.57 -7.76 5.01
CA GLU A 69 9.51 -6.59 5.88
C GLU A 69 10.83 -5.80 5.84
N VAL A 70 10.77 -4.50 6.11
CA VAL A 70 11.94 -3.63 6.31
C VAL A 70 12.04 -3.33 7.79
N ASP A 71 13.19 -3.63 8.41
CA ASP A 71 13.50 -3.16 9.76
C ASP A 71 14.34 -1.88 9.65
N GLU A 72 13.69 -0.73 9.82
CA GLU A 72 14.31 0.60 9.76
C GLU A 72 15.11 0.95 11.03
N SER A 73 15.06 0.12 12.07
CA SER A 73 15.84 0.33 13.30
C SER A 73 17.30 -0.15 13.15
N ILE A 74 17.54 -1.18 12.33
CA ILE A 74 18.86 -1.81 12.16
C ILE A 74 19.66 -1.11 11.06
N LYS A 75 20.47 -0.12 11.49
CA LYS A 75 21.24 0.77 10.60
C LYS A 75 22.73 0.43 10.50
N THR A 76 23.25 -0.45 11.35
CA THR A 76 24.68 -0.84 11.35
C THR A 76 24.85 -2.35 11.31
N TYR A 77 26.04 -2.79 10.89
CA TYR A 77 26.36 -4.22 10.81
C TYR A 77 26.47 -4.85 12.21
N GLU A 78 26.95 -4.11 13.21
CA GLU A 78 27.02 -4.55 14.60
C GLU A 78 25.62 -4.73 15.20
N ALA A 79 24.67 -3.84 14.88
CA ALA A 79 23.28 -3.97 15.29
C ALA A 79 22.62 -5.21 14.64
N TYR A 80 22.90 -5.46 13.36
CA TYR A 80 22.49 -6.69 12.66
C TYR A 80 23.08 -7.94 13.32
N GLN A 81 24.39 -7.99 13.54
CA GLN A 81 25.04 -9.12 14.21
C GLN A 81 24.45 -9.37 15.60
N LYS A 82 24.18 -8.30 16.36
CA LYS A 82 23.53 -8.40 17.67
C LYS A 82 22.13 -9.00 17.56
N LEU A 83 21.27 -8.50 16.66
CA LEU A 83 19.92 -9.04 16.44
C LEU A 83 19.94 -10.53 16.13
N ILE A 84 20.82 -10.95 15.20
CA ILE A 84 20.96 -12.35 14.80
C ILE A 84 21.42 -13.20 16.00
N ASN A 85 22.49 -12.79 16.69
CA ASN A 85 23.01 -13.50 17.85
C ASN A 85 21.98 -13.59 18.98
N ASP A 86 21.27 -12.51 19.30
CA ASP A 86 20.24 -12.49 20.33
C ASP A 86 19.11 -13.48 20.01
N LYS A 87 18.60 -13.49 18.77
CA LYS A 87 17.54 -14.42 18.31
C LYS A 87 18.02 -15.88 18.36
N ILE A 88 19.26 -16.16 17.95
CA ILE A 88 19.88 -17.49 18.05
C ILE A 88 20.02 -17.93 19.51
N GLN A 89 20.53 -17.07 20.39
CA GLN A 89 20.74 -17.39 21.80
C GLN A 89 19.40 -17.61 22.52
N TYR A 90 18.39 -16.79 22.25
CA TYR A 90 17.03 -17.01 22.73
C TYR A 90 16.53 -18.41 22.33
N LEU A 91 16.47 -18.71 21.03
CA LEU A 91 15.95 -20.00 20.54
C LEU A 91 16.76 -21.24 20.96
N LYS A 92 18.03 -21.07 21.38
CA LYS A 92 18.87 -22.15 21.97
C LYS A 92 18.59 -22.43 23.45
N HIS A 93 17.88 -21.55 24.15
CA HIS A 93 17.56 -21.70 25.58
C HIS A 93 16.07 -21.90 25.84
N GLU A 94 15.19 -21.46 24.93
CA GLU A 94 13.76 -21.75 25.00
C GLU A 94 13.48 -23.24 24.72
N PRO A 95 12.73 -23.94 25.58
CA PRO A 95 12.49 -25.37 25.44
C PRO A 95 11.49 -25.72 24.32
N HIS A 96 11.58 -26.95 23.82
CA HIS A 96 10.54 -27.60 23.03
C HIS A 96 10.26 -28.99 23.60
N GLU A 97 9.00 -29.33 23.84
CA GLU A 97 8.57 -30.56 24.53
C GLU A 97 9.17 -31.84 23.93
N THR A 98 9.42 -31.86 22.61
CA THR A 98 9.89 -33.05 21.88
C THR A 98 11.24 -32.89 21.18
N GLU A 99 11.75 -31.66 21.01
CA GLU A 99 13.04 -31.39 20.33
C GLU A 99 14.10 -30.79 21.27
N GLY A 100 13.77 -30.65 22.56
CA GLY A 100 14.64 -30.08 23.58
C GLY A 100 14.64 -28.55 23.57
N VAL A 101 14.83 -27.93 22.40
CA VAL A 101 14.86 -26.47 22.21
C VAL A 101 14.09 -26.03 20.95
N LEU A 102 13.70 -24.75 20.89
CA LEU A 102 12.98 -24.21 19.72
C LEU A 102 13.87 -24.10 18.47
N LEU A 103 15.17 -23.82 18.60
CA LEU A 103 16.06 -23.70 17.44
C LEU A 103 16.26 -25.04 16.73
N LYS A 104 15.87 -25.12 15.46
CA LYS A 104 16.16 -26.26 14.59
C LYS A 104 17.49 -26.14 13.88
N GLN A 105 17.73 -24.98 13.25
CA GLN A 105 18.92 -24.75 12.42
C GLN A 105 19.24 -23.26 12.30
N GLU A 106 20.53 -22.94 12.26
CA GLU A 106 21.05 -21.65 11.83
C GLU A 106 21.99 -21.87 10.64
N MET A 107 21.99 -20.95 9.67
CA MET A 107 22.93 -21.01 8.54
C MET A 107 23.23 -19.62 7.97
N GLN A 108 24.44 -19.47 7.42
CA GLN A 108 24.76 -18.33 6.56
C GLN A 108 23.92 -18.42 5.27
N GLY A 109 23.28 -17.33 4.91
CA GLY A 109 22.59 -17.19 3.63
C GLY A 109 23.56 -16.77 2.51
N PRO A 110 23.04 -16.53 1.29
CA PRO A 110 23.86 -16.04 0.18
C PRO A 110 24.40 -14.62 0.44
N VAL A 111 25.68 -14.42 0.11
CA VAL A 111 26.28 -13.09 -0.05
C VAL A 111 26.02 -12.63 -1.49
N ASN A 112 25.39 -11.47 -1.67
CA ASN A 112 25.17 -10.87 -2.98
C ASN A 112 25.82 -9.47 -3.09
N GLN A 113 25.59 -8.77 -4.21
CA GLN A 113 26.11 -7.41 -4.46
C GLN A 113 27.63 -7.24 -4.19
N ALA A 114 28.47 -8.17 -4.65
CA ALA A 114 29.93 -8.12 -4.52
C ALA A 114 30.43 -7.90 -3.07
N GLY A 115 29.80 -8.57 -2.09
CA GLY A 115 30.19 -8.50 -0.68
C GLY A 115 29.61 -7.30 0.09
N ARG A 116 28.64 -6.58 -0.49
CA ARG A 116 27.95 -5.46 0.17
C ARG A 116 26.67 -5.87 0.91
N SER A 117 26.33 -7.14 0.85
CA SER A 117 25.26 -7.73 1.65
C SER A 117 25.75 -8.95 2.42
N VAL A 118 25.04 -9.25 3.49
CA VAL A 118 25.21 -10.45 4.30
C VAL A 118 23.82 -10.96 4.65
N SER A 119 23.67 -12.28 4.72
CA SER A 119 22.39 -12.87 5.11
C SER A 119 22.54 -14.07 6.02
N HIS A 120 21.50 -14.33 6.81
CA HIS A 120 21.37 -15.48 7.71
C HIS A 120 19.98 -16.07 7.56
N VAL A 121 19.85 -17.39 7.70
CA VAL A 121 18.56 -18.08 7.79
C VAL A 121 18.50 -18.80 9.13
N ILE A 122 17.40 -18.59 9.86
CA ILE A 122 17.12 -19.21 11.15
C ILE A 122 15.81 -20.01 11.02
N VAL A 123 15.86 -21.29 11.39
CA VAL A 123 14.74 -22.24 11.35
C VAL A 123 14.40 -22.64 12.78
N TYR A 124 13.14 -22.54 13.20
CA TYR A 124 12.74 -22.82 14.57
C TYR A 124 11.26 -23.22 14.71
N ARG A 125 10.92 -23.87 15.83
CA ARG A 125 9.53 -24.14 16.20
C ARG A 125 8.87 -22.87 16.75
N PRO A 126 7.67 -22.47 16.28
CA PRO A 126 6.99 -21.25 16.74
C PRO A 126 6.71 -21.20 18.24
N THR A 127 6.39 -22.35 18.86
CA THR A 127 6.08 -22.47 20.29
C THR A 127 6.62 -23.78 20.86
N GLU A 128 6.64 -23.91 22.19
CA GLU A 128 7.09 -25.11 22.92
C GLU A 128 6.32 -26.41 22.59
N TYR A 129 5.12 -26.29 21.99
CA TYR A 129 4.24 -27.41 21.61
C TYR A 129 4.07 -27.62 20.09
N THR A 130 4.66 -26.78 19.23
CA THR A 130 4.37 -26.84 17.78
C THR A 130 5.11 -27.98 17.11
N VAL A 131 4.40 -29.06 16.75
CA VAL A 131 4.99 -30.23 16.08
C VAL A 131 4.77 -30.29 14.57
N GLU A 132 3.83 -29.51 14.01
CA GLU A 132 3.38 -29.65 12.61
C GLU A 132 4.29 -28.94 11.59
N GLY A 133 4.87 -27.80 11.95
CA GLY A 133 5.72 -27.01 11.05
C GLY A 133 6.75 -26.13 11.76
N TYR A 134 7.56 -25.43 10.98
CA TYR A 134 8.62 -24.52 11.42
C TYR A 134 8.39 -23.11 10.87
N GLU A 135 8.86 -22.10 11.61
CA GLU A 135 9.12 -20.76 11.08
C GLU A 135 10.53 -20.71 10.49
N ILE A 136 10.66 -20.07 9.33
CA ILE A 136 11.92 -19.88 8.60
C ILE A 136 12.11 -18.38 8.35
N TYR A 137 13.08 -17.77 9.03
CA TYR A 137 13.34 -16.34 8.95
C TYR A 137 14.65 -16.10 8.21
N GLY A 138 14.56 -15.48 7.03
CA GLY A 138 15.69 -15.05 6.22
C GLY A 138 15.99 -13.57 6.45
N TYR A 139 17.16 -13.25 6.98
CA TYR A 139 17.60 -11.88 7.26
C TYR A 139 18.61 -11.44 6.21
N LEU A 140 18.38 -10.32 5.52
CA LEU A 140 19.29 -9.75 4.52
C LEU A 140 19.67 -8.31 4.91
N TYR A 141 20.91 -8.11 5.36
CA TYR A 141 21.45 -6.78 5.60
C TYR A 141 22.14 -6.26 4.33
N LEU A 142 21.67 -5.12 3.84
CA LEU A 142 22.14 -4.43 2.64
C LEU A 142 22.86 -3.14 3.05
N SER A 143 24.13 -2.99 2.64
CA SER A 143 24.91 -1.80 2.94
C SER A 143 24.57 -0.64 1.98
N PRO A 144 24.36 0.60 2.46
CA PRO A 144 24.42 1.02 3.86
C PRO A 144 23.07 0.90 4.60
N GLY A 145 23.07 0.18 5.73
CA GLY A 145 22.11 0.37 6.81
C GLY A 145 20.64 0.03 6.54
N ARG A 146 20.37 -1.04 5.78
CA ARG A 146 19.00 -1.54 5.54
C ARG A 146 18.93 -3.03 5.88
N LEU A 147 18.03 -3.43 6.77
CA LEU A 147 17.70 -4.83 7.02
C LEU A 147 16.35 -5.18 6.38
N LEU A 148 16.34 -6.26 5.60
CA LEU A 148 15.13 -6.96 5.18
C LEU A 148 14.98 -8.26 5.98
N VAL A 149 13.74 -8.58 6.34
CA VAL A 149 13.37 -9.84 6.98
C VAL A 149 12.31 -10.52 6.12
N LEU A 150 12.63 -11.73 5.66
CA LEU A 150 11.74 -12.65 4.97
C LEU A 150 11.21 -13.61 6.02
N LYS A 151 9.89 -13.61 6.25
CA LYS A 151 9.22 -14.54 7.17
C LYS A 151 8.41 -15.52 6.35
N SER A 152 8.74 -16.80 6.46
CA SER A 152 7.97 -17.91 5.89
C SER A 152 7.74 -19.00 6.95
N GLY A 153 6.89 -19.96 6.63
CA GLY A 153 6.69 -21.17 7.41
C GLY A 153 6.60 -22.39 6.48
N ALA A 154 6.86 -23.57 7.02
CA ALA A 154 6.77 -24.82 6.28
C ALA A 154 6.37 -25.99 7.18
N ASP A 155 5.57 -26.90 6.64
CA ASP A 155 5.31 -28.20 7.24
C ASP A 155 6.61 -29.04 7.27
N ASN A 156 6.66 -30.04 8.16
CA ASN A 156 7.88 -30.81 8.41
C ASN A 156 8.51 -31.45 7.15
N ASP A 157 7.69 -31.86 6.19
CA ASP A 157 8.10 -32.51 4.94
C ASP A 157 8.53 -31.52 3.85
N LEU A 158 7.96 -30.32 3.84
CA LEU A 158 8.30 -29.22 2.92
C LEU A 158 9.47 -28.35 3.39
N LEU A 159 9.98 -28.55 4.62
CA LEU A 159 11.00 -27.72 5.25
C LEU A 159 12.24 -27.45 4.37
N ASN A 160 12.77 -28.47 3.70
CA ASN A 160 13.99 -28.32 2.90
C ASN A 160 13.76 -27.48 1.63
N GLU A 161 12.56 -27.56 1.04
CA GLU A 161 12.16 -26.79 -0.14
C GLU A 161 12.02 -25.30 0.25
N ALA A 162 11.27 -25.02 1.31
CA ALA A 162 11.07 -23.66 1.80
C ALA A 162 12.38 -22.97 2.28
N ILE A 163 13.34 -23.72 2.82
CA ILE A 163 14.69 -23.20 3.13
C ILE A 163 15.42 -22.78 1.85
N GLU A 164 15.36 -23.56 0.78
CA GLU A 164 16.02 -23.23 -0.49
C GLU A 164 15.32 -22.08 -1.20
N ASP A 165 13.98 -22.00 -1.14
CA ASP A 165 13.19 -20.87 -1.65
C ASP A 165 13.55 -19.55 -0.97
N ILE A 166 13.69 -19.54 0.37
CA ILE A 166 14.18 -18.37 1.09
C ILE A 166 15.61 -18.01 0.66
N LYS A 167 16.51 -18.98 0.53
CA LYS A 167 17.90 -18.72 0.09
C LYS A 167 17.95 -18.17 -1.34
N GLN A 168 17.15 -18.71 -2.26
CA GLN A 168 17.09 -18.23 -3.63
C GLN A 168 16.40 -16.85 -3.72
N THR A 169 15.45 -16.53 -2.84
CA THR A 169 14.86 -15.20 -2.72
C THR A 169 15.86 -14.18 -2.15
N LEU A 170 16.53 -14.49 -1.04
CA LEU A 170 17.60 -13.67 -0.44
C LEU A 170 18.70 -13.32 -1.47
N LYS A 171 19.09 -14.30 -2.29
CA LYS A 171 20.09 -14.12 -3.36
C LYS A 171 19.64 -13.11 -4.43
N ASN A 172 18.36 -13.11 -4.78
CA ASN A 172 17.78 -12.32 -5.86
C ASN A 172 17.37 -10.89 -5.47
N ILE A 173 17.24 -10.61 -4.17
CA ILE A 173 16.92 -9.27 -3.67
C ILE A 173 18.14 -8.35 -3.77
N LYS A 174 17.96 -7.16 -4.36
CA LYS A 174 18.96 -6.09 -4.46
C LYS A 174 18.34 -4.72 -4.18
N ILE A 175 19.18 -3.74 -3.87
CA ILE A 175 18.80 -2.31 -3.93
C ILE A 175 18.54 -1.94 -5.40
N ARG A 176 17.48 -1.18 -5.66
CA ARG A 176 17.09 -0.70 -7.00
C ARG A 176 18.15 0.18 -7.65
N SER A 177 18.34 -0.02 -8.93
CA SER A 177 19.13 0.83 -9.81
C SER A 177 18.40 2.14 -10.13
N THR A 178 19.09 3.27 -9.97
CA THR A 178 18.58 4.59 -10.39
C THR A 178 18.50 4.76 -11.91
N LYS A 179 19.13 3.85 -12.68
CA LYS A 179 19.08 3.82 -14.15
C LYS A 179 17.92 2.96 -14.69
N GLY A 180 17.14 2.33 -13.80
CA GLY A 180 16.21 1.26 -14.16
C GLY A 180 16.87 -0.12 -14.11
N GLU A 181 16.06 -1.15 -14.29
CA GLU A 181 16.44 -2.56 -14.20
C GLU A 181 16.43 -3.19 -15.60
N GLU A 182 17.46 -3.98 -15.91
CA GLU A 182 17.61 -4.64 -17.24
C GLU A 182 16.94 -6.02 -17.28
N GLN A 183 16.79 -6.67 -16.13
CA GLN A 183 16.24 -8.02 -16.00
C GLN A 183 14.84 -7.97 -15.41
N ALA A 184 14.00 -8.96 -15.74
CA ALA A 184 12.69 -9.14 -15.13
C ALA A 184 12.77 -9.33 -13.60
N GLY A 185 11.68 -8.99 -12.91
CA GLY A 185 11.68 -8.92 -11.45
C GLY A 185 10.68 -7.92 -10.88
N LEU A 186 10.50 -7.98 -9.56
CA LEU A 186 9.50 -7.19 -8.87
C LEU A 186 10.13 -6.06 -8.06
N CYS A 187 9.52 -4.88 -8.08
CA CYS A 187 9.96 -3.73 -7.29
C CYS A 187 9.08 -3.54 -6.04
N TRP A 188 9.70 -3.19 -4.92
CA TRP A 188 9.00 -2.80 -3.70
C TRP A 188 9.86 -1.80 -2.91
N LYS A 189 9.32 -0.60 -2.66
CA LYS A 189 10.08 0.52 -2.08
C LYS A 189 11.38 0.76 -2.88
N ASP A 190 12.53 0.70 -2.22
CA ASP A 190 13.87 0.83 -2.80
C ASP A 190 14.52 -0.51 -3.20
N PHE A 191 13.77 -1.61 -3.13
CA PHE A 191 14.26 -2.97 -3.37
C PHE A 191 13.70 -3.57 -4.66
N PHE A 192 14.48 -4.47 -5.25
CA PHE A 192 14.12 -5.22 -6.44
C PHE A 192 14.43 -6.69 -6.23
N ILE A 193 13.51 -7.57 -6.61
CA ILE A 193 13.66 -9.02 -6.57
C ILE A 193 13.82 -9.49 -8.00
N LEU A 194 15.00 -9.99 -8.36
CA LEU A 194 15.20 -10.64 -9.65
C LEU A 194 14.30 -11.88 -9.75
N ASP A 195 13.52 -11.97 -10.82
CA ASP A 195 12.55 -13.05 -11.03
C ASP A 195 12.72 -13.69 -12.40
N ASP A 196 12.56 -15.00 -12.43
CA ASP A 196 12.53 -15.80 -13.63
C ASP A 196 11.07 -15.99 -14.05
N MET A 197 10.58 -15.07 -14.88
CA MET A 197 9.21 -15.07 -15.41
C MET A 197 8.79 -16.43 -16.00
N SER A 198 9.74 -17.25 -16.48
CA SER A 198 9.43 -18.57 -17.04
C SER A 198 8.92 -19.57 -15.99
N LYS A 199 9.23 -19.34 -14.71
CA LYS A 199 8.82 -20.19 -13.58
C LYS A 199 7.48 -19.83 -12.97
N ASN A 200 6.89 -18.68 -13.34
CA ASN A 200 5.61 -18.21 -12.80
C ASN A 200 5.62 -18.19 -11.26
N ILE A 201 6.66 -17.61 -10.64
CA ILE A 201 6.86 -17.70 -9.18
C ILE A 201 5.71 -16.99 -8.43
N PRO A 202 5.11 -17.61 -7.40
CA PRO A 202 4.02 -17.01 -6.64
C PRO A 202 4.39 -15.65 -6.04
N PHE A 203 3.50 -14.68 -6.24
CA PHE A 203 3.57 -13.36 -5.65
C PHE A 203 2.18 -13.01 -5.11
N GLY A 204 2.08 -12.81 -3.79
CA GLY A 204 0.79 -12.69 -3.10
C GLY A 204 0.06 -11.37 -3.34
N GLY A 205 0.72 -10.39 -3.95
CA GLY A 205 0.12 -9.09 -4.22
C GLY A 205 0.38 -8.02 -3.16
N GLY A 206 -0.41 -6.96 -3.25
CA GLY A 206 -0.58 -5.94 -2.24
C GLY A 206 -1.13 -4.64 -2.82
N TYR A 207 -1.07 -3.60 -2.00
CA TYR A 207 -1.63 -2.28 -2.23
C TYR A 207 -0.58 -1.17 -2.17
N LEU A 208 -0.79 -0.13 -2.97
CA LEU A 208 -0.24 1.20 -2.78
C LEU A 208 -1.37 2.14 -2.35
N HIS A 209 -1.13 2.97 -1.33
CA HIS A 209 -2.04 4.05 -0.96
C HIS A 209 -1.39 5.41 -1.25
N PHE A 210 -2.13 6.32 -1.89
CA PHE A 210 -1.66 7.65 -2.26
C PHE A 210 -2.40 8.74 -1.49
N LYS A 211 -1.63 9.63 -0.87
CA LYS A 211 -2.12 10.82 -0.16
C LYS A 211 -1.55 12.07 -0.81
N PHE A 212 -2.37 13.09 -1.00
CA PHE A 212 -2.03 14.32 -1.71
C PHE A 212 -2.00 15.49 -0.71
N PRO A 213 -0.83 16.00 -0.30
CA PRO A 213 -0.74 17.08 0.69
C PRO A 213 -1.49 18.36 0.30
N SER A 214 -1.68 18.61 -1.00
CA SER A 214 -2.48 19.74 -1.49
C SER A 214 -4.00 19.53 -1.32
N TYR A 215 -4.47 18.28 -1.29
CA TYR A 215 -5.87 17.93 -1.07
C TYR A 215 -5.98 16.73 -0.10
N PRO A 216 -5.90 16.96 1.22
CA PRO A 216 -5.77 15.88 2.22
C PRO A 216 -6.94 14.90 2.31
N GLN A 217 -8.10 15.22 1.72
CA GLN A 217 -9.26 14.33 1.60
C GLN A 217 -9.24 13.46 0.35
N VAL A 218 -8.35 13.70 -0.62
CA VAL A 218 -8.26 12.88 -1.83
C VAL A 218 -7.46 11.62 -1.54
N ARG A 219 -7.95 10.49 -2.03
CA ARG A 219 -7.29 9.18 -1.97
C ARG A 219 -7.21 8.62 -3.38
N ALA A 220 -6.18 7.81 -3.59
CA ALA A 220 -6.09 6.95 -4.75
C ALA A 220 -5.27 5.74 -4.36
N ASP A 221 -5.66 4.56 -4.79
CA ASP A 221 -5.00 3.32 -4.41
C ASP A 221 -4.76 2.45 -5.64
N VAL A 222 -3.76 1.58 -5.54
CA VAL A 222 -3.50 0.55 -6.56
C VAL A 222 -3.39 -0.78 -5.87
N GLU A 223 -4.35 -1.67 -6.13
CA GLU A 223 -4.20 -3.10 -5.85
C GLU A 223 -3.48 -3.75 -7.04
N HIS A 224 -2.49 -4.60 -6.74
CA HIS A 224 -1.77 -5.38 -7.73
C HIS A 224 -1.48 -6.76 -7.12
N ARG A 225 -2.20 -7.79 -7.58
CA ARG A 225 -2.19 -9.16 -7.01
C ARG A 225 -2.45 -10.23 -8.08
N VAL A 226 -2.48 -11.48 -7.67
CA VAL A 226 -3.01 -12.57 -8.53
C VAL A 226 -4.51 -12.43 -8.73
N THR A 227 -4.98 -12.84 -9.91
CA THR A 227 -6.40 -13.01 -10.21
C THR A 227 -6.96 -14.19 -9.43
N TYR A 228 -8.18 -14.06 -8.91
CA TYR A 228 -8.93 -15.13 -8.24
C TYR A 228 -10.17 -15.51 -9.07
N ASP A 229 -10.65 -16.75 -8.95
CA ASP A 229 -11.90 -17.23 -9.58
C ASP A 229 -13.13 -16.38 -9.24
N SER A 230 -13.10 -15.66 -8.12
CA SER A 230 -14.18 -14.78 -7.67
C SER A 230 -14.14 -13.38 -8.28
N ASP A 231 -13.09 -13.01 -9.02
CA ASP A 231 -12.98 -11.67 -9.62
C ASP A 231 -13.95 -11.52 -10.79
N LEU A 232 -14.78 -10.47 -10.73
CA LEU A 232 -15.72 -10.12 -11.79
C LEU A 232 -15.19 -8.95 -12.63
N HIS A 233 -15.68 -8.83 -13.86
CA HIS A 233 -15.49 -7.61 -14.65
C HIS A 233 -16.07 -6.39 -13.90
N LEU A 234 -15.33 -5.28 -13.84
CA LEU A 234 -15.68 -4.11 -13.02
C LEU A 234 -17.08 -3.57 -13.33
N ILE A 235 -17.46 -3.49 -14.62
CA ILE A 235 -18.78 -2.98 -15.00
C ILE A 235 -19.91 -3.92 -14.53
N GLU A 236 -19.65 -5.23 -14.50
CA GLU A 236 -20.60 -6.22 -13.95
C GLU A 236 -20.70 -6.12 -12.43
N LEU A 237 -19.55 -6.05 -11.74
CA LEU A 237 -19.46 -5.87 -10.29
C LEU A 237 -20.20 -4.60 -9.83
N MET A 238 -19.97 -3.47 -10.50
CA MET A 238 -20.62 -2.20 -10.16
C MET A 238 -22.14 -2.24 -10.37
N LYS A 239 -22.60 -2.92 -11.43
CA LYS A 239 -24.05 -3.12 -11.67
C LYS A 239 -24.69 -4.01 -10.61
N LYS A 240 -24.01 -5.07 -10.17
CA LYS A 240 -24.46 -5.91 -9.06
C LYS A 240 -24.54 -5.10 -7.76
N ASN A 241 -23.46 -4.40 -7.40
CA ASN A 241 -23.39 -3.56 -6.20
C ASN A 241 -24.51 -2.50 -6.19
N GLN A 242 -24.75 -1.82 -7.32
CA GLN A 242 -25.83 -0.82 -7.46
C GLN A 242 -27.23 -1.45 -7.31
N GLN A 243 -27.45 -2.67 -7.79
CA GLN A 243 -28.70 -3.40 -7.59
C GLN A 243 -28.90 -3.78 -6.12
N GLU A 244 -27.84 -4.20 -5.43
CA GLU A 244 -27.87 -4.63 -4.02
C GLU A 244 -27.91 -3.47 -3.00
N LEU A 245 -27.63 -2.23 -3.42
CA LEU A 245 -27.70 -1.04 -2.55
C LEU A 245 -29.06 -0.92 -1.79
N PRO A 246 -29.05 -0.62 -0.47
CA PRO A 246 -30.26 -0.44 0.31
C PRO A 246 -31.18 0.66 -0.22
N ALA A 247 -32.50 0.47 -0.11
CA ALA A 247 -33.50 1.42 -0.61
C ALA A 247 -33.34 2.84 -0.02
N ILE A 248 -32.92 2.94 1.25
CA ILE A 248 -32.62 4.23 1.90
C ILE A 248 -31.45 4.95 1.22
N VAL A 249 -30.38 4.25 0.84
CA VAL A 249 -29.23 4.82 0.12
C VAL A 249 -29.67 5.30 -1.26
N LYS A 250 -30.41 4.46 -2.01
CA LYS A 250 -30.97 4.83 -3.33
C LYS A 250 -31.89 6.07 -3.29
N THR A 251 -32.52 6.32 -2.14
CA THR A 251 -33.43 7.46 -1.92
C THR A 251 -32.69 8.73 -1.47
N LEU A 252 -31.64 8.61 -0.65
CA LEU A 252 -30.88 9.75 -0.13
C LEU A 252 -29.75 10.21 -1.07
N MET A 253 -29.17 9.29 -1.85
CA MET A 253 -28.03 9.57 -2.72
C MET A 253 -28.45 9.75 -4.18
N SER A 254 -27.75 10.66 -4.86
CA SER A 254 -27.66 10.72 -6.31
C SER A 254 -26.33 10.09 -6.73
N ILE A 255 -26.36 9.26 -7.76
CA ILE A 255 -25.19 8.67 -8.41
C ILE A 255 -25.34 9.03 -9.89
N GLU A 256 -24.48 9.90 -10.38
CA GLU A 256 -24.39 10.28 -11.79
C GLU A 256 -23.19 9.57 -12.40
N ASN A 257 -23.41 8.80 -13.47
CA ASN A 257 -22.31 8.16 -14.17
C ASN A 257 -21.62 9.18 -15.08
N LEU A 258 -20.32 9.42 -14.82
CA LEU A 258 -19.47 10.27 -15.65
C LEU A 258 -18.81 9.44 -16.76
N ARG A 259 -18.42 8.19 -16.47
CA ARG A 259 -17.87 7.22 -17.42
C ARG A 259 -18.26 5.80 -17.03
N GLU A 260 -18.61 4.98 -18.00
CA GLU A 260 -18.70 3.51 -17.90
C GLU A 260 -18.29 2.93 -19.26
N HIS A 261 -17.06 2.43 -19.39
CA HIS A 261 -16.61 1.84 -20.66
C HIS A 261 -15.35 0.97 -20.51
N LYS A 262 -15.08 0.16 -21.55
CA LYS A 262 -13.77 -0.50 -21.71
C LYS A 262 -12.69 0.56 -21.95
N LYS A 263 -11.54 0.44 -21.30
CA LYS A 263 -10.42 1.39 -21.38
C LYS A 263 -9.09 0.64 -21.40
N ILE A 264 -8.42 0.68 -22.56
CA ILE A 264 -7.10 0.09 -22.73
C ILE A 264 -6.04 1.10 -22.30
N ILE A 265 -5.21 0.74 -21.32
CA ILE A 265 -4.13 1.60 -20.81
C ILE A 265 -2.79 0.88 -21.01
N ASN A 266 -1.91 1.46 -21.83
CA ASN A 266 -0.57 0.94 -22.09
C ASN A 266 -0.50 -0.56 -22.49
N GLY A 267 -1.57 -1.06 -23.12
CA GLY A 267 -1.75 -2.46 -23.54
C GLY A 267 -2.64 -3.31 -22.63
N LEU A 268 -2.94 -2.85 -21.42
CA LEU A 268 -3.81 -3.51 -20.44
C LEU A 268 -5.27 -3.24 -20.79
N ALA A 269 -6.01 -4.29 -21.15
CA ALA A 269 -7.39 -4.19 -21.62
C ALA A 269 -8.39 -4.20 -20.44
N GLY A 270 -8.45 -3.09 -19.71
CA GLY A 270 -9.33 -2.93 -18.55
C GLY A 270 -10.69 -2.29 -18.84
N GLU A 271 -11.41 -2.00 -17.76
CA GLU A 271 -12.69 -1.27 -17.73
C GLU A 271 -12.60 -0.09 -16.77
N GLU A 272 -13.22 1.05 -17.09
CA GLU A 272 -13.33 2.24 -16.22
C GLU A 272 -14.80 2.44 -15.83
N VAL A 273 -15.03 2.68 -14.54
CA VAL A 273 -16.30 3.18 -14.00
C VAL A 273 -15.99 4.40 -13.15
N LEU A 274 -16.61 5.54 -13.47
CA LEU A 274 -16.39 6.81 -12.78
C LEU A 274 -17.72 7.48 -12.54
N ASN A 275 -18.02 7.75 -11.27
CA ASN A 275 -19.30 8.31 -10.85
C ASN A 275 -19.08 9.60 -10.05
N HIS A 276 -20.05 10.50 -10.14
CA HIS A 276 -20.22 11.62 -9.23
C HIS A 276 -21.33 11.27 -8.22
N MET A 277 -21.07 11.48 -6.93
CA MET A 277 -21.94 11.09 -5.83
C MET A 277 -22.28 12.30 -4.93
N SER A 278 -23.57 12.50 -4.64
CA SER A 278 -24.06 13.64 -3.85
C SER A 278 -25.35 13.31 -3.09
N ARG A 279 -25.66 14.06 -2.02
CA ARG A 279 -26.94 13.92 -1.28
C ARG A 279 -28.07 14.64 -2.03
N ARG A 280 -29.19 13.96 -2.26
CA ARG A 280 -30.38 14.58 -2.87
C ARG A 280 -30.99 15.62 -1.93
N GLY A 281 -31.31 16.79 -2.46
CA GLY A 281 -31.92 17.89 -1.69
C GLY A 281 -30.95 18.69 -0.81
N HIS A 282 -29.65 18.40 -0.88
CA HIS A 282 -28.60 19.20 -0.26
C HIS A 282 -27.91 20.09 -1.32
N PHE A 283 -27.29 21.19 -0.87
CA PHE A 283 -26.44 22.05 -1.70
C PHE A 283 -24.94 21.67 -1.61
N GLU A 284 -24.64 20.52 -0.98
CA GLU A 284 -23.31 19.91 -0.98
C GLU A 284 -22.93 19.55 -2.42
N ARG A 285 -21.70 19.87 -2.84
CA ARG A 285 -21.28 19.66 -4.23
C ARG A 285 -21.02 18.18 -4.55
N GLY A 286 -20.91 17.30 -3.55
CA GLY A 286 -20.60 15.88 -3.75
C GLY A 286 -19.10 15.61 -3.90
N TYR A 287 -18.79 14.43 -4.45
CA TYR A 287 -17.45 13.92 -4.70
C TYR A 287 -17.45 12.96 -5.89
N GLU A 288 -16.28 12.57 -6.36
CA GLU A 288 -16.07 11.62 -7.44
C GLU A 288 -15.48 10.33 -6.88
N VAL A 289 -16.01 9.20 -7.35
CA VAL A 289 -15.53 7.85 -7.08
C VAL A 289 -15.22 7.20 -8.42
N GLY A 290 -13.96 6.85 -8.62
CA GLY A 290 -13.45 6.27 -9.85
C GLY A 290 -12.75 4.94 -9.61
N GLU A 291 -13.02 3.97 -10.46
CA GLU A 291 -12.31 2.71 -10.50
C GLU A 291 -11.91 2.36 -11.95
N TRP A 292 -10.72 1.78 -12.09
CA TRP A 292 -10.33 1.06 -13.31
C TRP A 292 -9.74 -0.28 -12.94
N GLN A 293 -10.09 -1.32 -13.69
CA GLN A 293 -9.67 -2.69 -13.41
C GLN A 293 -9.18 -3.40 -14.66
N TYR A 294 -8.02 -4.05 -14.54
CA TYR A 294 -7.54 -5.09 -15.45
C TYR A 294 -7.50 -6.43 -14.71
N LEU A 295 -8.19 -7.44 -15.24
CA LEU A 295 -8.32 -8.73 -14.57
C LEU A 295 -7.06 -9.59 -14.57
N GLY A 296 -6.13 -9.38 -15.51
CA GLY A 296 -5.02 -10.31 -15.73
C GLY A 296 -5.49 -11.69 -16.22
N THR A 297 -4.71 -12.72 -15.92
CA THR A 297 -5.00 -14.12 -16.25
C THR A 297 -4.95 -14.98 -14.98
N LEU A 298 -5.98 -15.79 -14.76
CA LEU A 298 -6.05 -16.78 -13.67
C LEU A 298 -4.81 -17.69 -13.68
N ASP A 299 -4.31 -18.04 -12.49
CA ASP A 299 -3.11 -18.87 -12.26
C ASP A 299 -1.79 -18.35 -12.89
N ASN A 300 -1.76 -17.10 -13.36
CA ASN A 300 -0.61 -16.50 -14.02
C ASN A 300 -0.04 -15.33 -13.22
N HIS A 301 0.91 -15.62 -12.32
CA HIS A 301 1.65 -14.65 -11.51
C HIS A 301 2.48 -13.64 -12.32
N ASN A 302 2.56 -13.79 -13.65
CA ASN A 302 3.19 -12.86 -14.59
C ASN A 302 2.20 -11.92 -15.31
N ASP A 303 0.89 -12.18 -15.21
CA ASP A 303 -0.17 -11.34 -15.77
C ASP A 303 -1.22 -11.03 -14.69
N PRO A 304 -0.85 -10.18 -13.72
CA PRO A 304 -1.62 -9.98 -12.48
C PRO A 304 -2.88 -9.13 -12.69
N TYR A 305 -3.83 -9.30 -11.76
CA TYR A 305 -4.91 -8.37 -11.51
C TYR A 305 -4.35 -7.01 -11.07
N ILE A 306 -4.90 -5.93 -11.64
CA ILE A 306 -4.59 -4.54 -11.31
C ILE A 306 -5.90 -3.78 -11.16
N GLN A 307 -6.13 -3.18 -9.99
CA GLN A 307 -7.21 -2.21 -9.79
C GLN A 307 -6.61 -0.86 -9.37
N PHE A 308 -7.13 0.21 -9.92
CA PHE A 308 -6.88 1.58 -9.49
C PHE A 308 -8.19 2.17 -8.98
N SER A 309 -8.20 2.63 -7.74
CA SER A 309 -9.31 3.39 -7.14
C SER A 309 -8.93 4.85 -6.97
N PHE A 310 -9.93 5.73 -6.98
CA PHE A 310 -9.79 7.15 -6.78
C PHE A 310 -11.03 7.72 -6.09
N ASP A 311 -10.83 8.38 -4.94
CA ASP A 311 -11.88 9.09 -4.21
C ASP A 311 -11.50 10.56 -4.05
N SER A 312 -12.35 11.46 -4.55
CA SER A 312 -12.12 12.91 -4.35
C SER A 312 -12.53 13.41 -2.96
N ALA A 313 -13.07 12.55 -2.10
CA ALA A 313 -13.31 12.79 -0.67
C ALA A 313 -13.28 11.50 0.17
N ASP A 314 -12.44 11.49 1.20
CA ASP A 314 -12.28 10.44 2.21
C ASP A 314 -13.43 10.51 3.25
N MET A 315 -14.40 9.59 3.14
CA MET A 315 -15.56 9.50 4.04
C MET A 315 -15.29 8.57 5.23
N VAL A 316 -14.53 9.06 6.21
CA VAL A 316 -14.17 8.28 7.41
C VAL A 316 -15.39 7.98 8.29
N ARG A 317 -16.44 8.81 8.27
CA ARG A 317 -17.69 8.61 9.02
C ARG A 317 -18.94 8.84 8.15
N PRO A 318 -20.06 8.14 8.42
CA PRO A 318 -21.33 8.35 7.68
C PRO A 318 -21.87 9.78 7.72
N ASP A 319 -21.57 10.50 8.81
CA ASP A 319 -22.03 11.86 9.09
C ASP A 319 -21.13 12.95 8.48
N ASP A 320 -19.97 12.58 7.93
CA ASP A 320 -19.06 13.58 7.34
C ASP A 320 -19.75 14.27 6.14
N PRO A 321 -19.49 15.58 5.91
CA PRO A 321 -20.07 16.30 4.78
C PRO A 321 -19.64 15.71 3.45
N LEU A 322 -20.60 15.49 2.54
CA LEU A 322 -20.36 14.93 1.21
C LEU A 322 -19.89 16.04 0.26
N ASN A 323 -18.76 16.66 0.58
CA ASN A 323 -18.27 17.85 -0.11
C ASN A 323 -16.74 17.79 -0.32
N SER A 324 -16.34 17.32 -1.50
CA SER A 324 -14.95 17.29 -1.91
C SER A 324 -14.36 18.71 -2.07
N THR A 325 -13.17 18.90 -1.49
CA THR A 325 -12.41 20.16 -1.48
C THR A 325 -11.62 20.44 -2.76
N ILE A 326 -11.38 19.42 -3.60
CA ILE A 326 -10.79 19.55 -4.93
C ILE A 326 -11.89 19.77 -5.97
N SER A 327 -11.76 20.67 -6.95
CA SER A 327 -12.83 20.83 -7.95
C SER A 327 -12.99 19.58 -8.83
N GLN A 328 -14.19 19.33 -9.40
CA GLN A 328 -14.40 18.14 -10.25
C GLN A 328 -13.38 18.08 -11.40
N LYS A 329 -13.08 19.22 -12.03
CA LYS A 329 -12.09 19.30 -13.10
C LYS A 329 -10.69 18.85 -12.63
N GLU A 330 -10.26 19.28 -11.45
CA GLU A 330 -8.96 18.93 -10.87
C GLU A 330 -8.93 17.47 -10.39
N ALA A 331 -10.04 16.97 -9.84
CA ALA A 331 -10.19 15.56 -9.44
C ALA A 331 -10.08 14.62 -10.64
N LEU A 332 -10.82 14.92 -11.72
CA LEU A 332 -10.74 14.18 -12.98
C LEU A 332 -9.35 14.27 -13.62
N GLN A 333 -8.71 15.44 -13.56
CA GLN A 333 -7.34 15.62 -14.04
C GLN A 333 -6.33 14.77 -13.25
N LEU A 334 -6.46 14.69 -11.92
CA LEU A 334 -5.61 13.88 -11.08
C LEU A 334 -5.81 12.38 -11.31
N ASN A 335 -7.08 11.94 -11.36
CA ASN A 335 -7.47 10.59 -11.74
C ASN A 335 -6.84 10.18 -13.07
N ASP A 336 -7.07 10.97 -14.13
CA ASP A 336 -6.56 10.67 -15.47
C ASP A 336 -5.03 10.75 -15.57
N PHE A 337 -4.39 11.63 -14.81
CA PHE A 337 -2.93 11.72 -14.78
C PHE A 337 -2.29 10.44 -14.23
N ILE A 338 -2.80 9.93 -13.12
CA ILE A 338 -2.27 8.72 -12.48
C ILE A 338 -2.69 7.49 -13.28
N LEU A 339 -3.98 7.33 -13.55
CA LEU A 339 -4.57 6.17 -14.22
C LEU A 339 -3.91 5.87 -15.57
N ASN A 340 -3.83 6.86 -16.47
CA ASN A 340 -3.29 6.64 -17.81
C ASN A 340 -1.76 6.38 -17.83
N SER A 341 -1.08 6.55 -16.70
CA SER A 341 0.36 6.27 -16.56
C SER A 341 0.68 4.84 -16.10
N ILE A 342 -0.32 4.07 -15.65
CA ILE A 342 -0.15 2.69 -15.19
C ILE A 342 0.31 1.80 -16.35
N GLN A 343 1.42 1.09 -16.17
CA GLN A 343 1.90 0.10 -17.14
C GLN A 343 2.67 -1.03 -16.46
N ILE A 344 2.77 -2.18 -17.13
CA ILE A 344 3.80 -3.17 -16.82
C ILE A 344 5.18 -2.49 -16.99
N THR A 345 6.04 -2.66 -16.00
CA THR A 345 7.43 -2.17 -16.02
C THR A 345 8.17 -2.67 -17.27
N PRO A 346 9.00 -1.83 -17.94
CA PRO A 346 9.60 -2.18 -19.23
C PRO A 346 10.36 -3.52 -19.26
N ASN A 347 11.05 -3.86 -18.17
CA ASN A 347 11.82 -5.09 -17.99
C ASN A 347 10.97 -6.36 -17.75
N ASN A 348 9.67 -6.22 -17.47
CA ASN A 348 8.71 -7.32 -17.38
C ASN A 348 7.79 -7.43 -18.62
N LYS A 349 7.94 -6.54 -19.61
CA LYS A 349 7.19 -6.66 -20.86
C LYS A 349 7.75 -7.86 -21.63
N LYS A 350 6.90 -8.85 -21.91
CA LYS A 350 7.24 -9.96 -22.81
C LYS A 350 7.61 -9.37 -24.18
N GLU A 351 8.79 -9.71 -24.69
CA GLU A 351 9.13 -9.44 -26.09
C GLU A 351 8.10 -10.14 -26.99
N LYS A 352 7.72 -9.48 -28.10
CA LYS A 352 6.69 -9.95 -29.03
C LYS A 352 7.28 -10.79 -30.16
#